data_AF-A0A9W9INR3-F1
#
_entry.id   AF-A0A9W9INR3-F1
#
_cell.length_a   1.000
_cell.length_b   1.000
_cell.length_c   1.000
_cell.angle_alpha   90.00
_cell.angle_beta   90.00
_cell.angle_gamma   90.00
#
_symmetry.space_group_name_H-M   'P 1'
#
loop_
_entity.id
_entity.type
_entity.pdbx_description
1 polymer ?
#
loop_
_entity_poly.entity_id
_entity_poly.type
_entity_poly.pdbx_seq_one_letter_code
_entity_poly.pdbx_strand_id
1 'polypeptide(L)'
;MDPCENGKLYELVIPRGETRDTHGIFHTFPHLKEYRTKDLFSPHLARPNLWKYEGRLDDTITLNNGQKINPVSMEKVVESHPLVSRAVVIGNRRSHVALLVELAVGSDFSFASKSSVADLVRAIWPVVEKANKLAPGGGQIGIMRIGLASPDKPFRTTPKGSTQRRMVLEDYEEEIEKIYQHDAF
;
A
#
# COMPACT_ATOMS: atom_id res chain seq x y z
N MET A 1 6.05 8.37 21.50
CA MET A 1 6.28 7.30 20.51
C MET A 1 6.19 6.01 21.29
N ASP A 2 5.14 5.24 21.06
CA ASP A 2 4.91 3.99 21.80
C ASP A 2 5.40 2.81 20.96
N PRO A 3 6.11 1.82 21.54
CA PRO A 3 6.60 0.68 20.79
C PRO A 3 5.46 -0.19 20.28
N CYS A 4 5.56 -0.68 19.04
CA CYS A 4 4.69 -1.71 18.49
C CYS A 4 5.22 -3.13 18.79
N GLU A 5 4.42 -4.17 18.54
CA GLU A 5 4.66 -5.59 18.89
C GLU A 5 6.08 -6.12 18.60
N ASN A 6 6.78 -5.58 17.59
CA ASN A 6 8.09 -6.05 17.17
C ASN A 6 9.28 -5.20 17.64
N GLY A 7 9.07 -4.16 18.46
CA GLY A 7 10.11 -3.30 19.06
C GLY A 7 10.94 -2.44 18.08
N LYS A 8 10.81 -2.67 16.77
CA LYS A 8 11.50 -1.94 15.69
C LYS A 8 10.74 -0.72 15.19
N LEU A 9 9.42 -0.72 15.37
CA LEU A 9 8.52 0.34 14.94
C LEU A 9 7.81 0.93 16.15
N TYR A 10 7.52 2.22 16.07
CA TYR A 10 6.87 2.99 17.11
C TYR A 10 5.69 3.76 16.52
N GLU A 11 4.59 3.81 17.24
CA GLU A 11 3.43 4.61 16.88
C GLU A 11 3.54 6.02 17.44
N LEU A 12 3.18 7.02 16.63
CA LEU A 12 2.97 8.38 17.10
C LEU A 12 1.67 8.45 17.90
N VAL A 13 1.81 8.65 19.20
CA VAL A 13 0.71 8.84 20.14
C VAL A 13 0.73 10.28 20.63
N ILE A 14 -0.42 10.94 20.53
CA ILE A 14 -0.62 12.29 21.00
C ILE A 14 -1.32 12.20 22.36
N PRO A 15 -0.63 12.46 23.48
CA PRO A 15 -1.27 12.48 24.79
C PRO A 15 -2.16 13.71 24.93
N ARG A 16 -3.23 13.57 25.72
CA ARG A 16 -4.06 14.71 26.09
C ARG A 16 -3.39 15.51 27.21
N GLY A 17 -3.20 16.81 26.96
CA GLY A 17 -2.80 17.77 27.99
C GLY A 17 -3.96 18.10 28.94
N GLU A 18 -3.69 18.89 29.97
CA GLU A 18 -4.73 19.35 30.91
C GLU A 18 -5.84 20.13 30.22
N THR A 19 -5.46 20.97 29.25
CA THR A 19 -6.37 21.72 28.38
C THR A 19 -6.40 21.13 26.97
N ARG A 20 -7.37 21.58 26.16
CA ARG A 20 -7.53 21.12 24.75
C ARG A 20 -6.88 22.07 23.74
N ASP A 21 -6.21 23.11 24.20
CA ASP A 21 -5.80 24.26 23.37
C ASP A 21 -4.70 23.91 22.37
N THR A 22 -3.88 22.89 22.66
CA THR A 22 -2.72 22.51 21.84
C THR A 22 -3.05 21.47 20.76
N HIS A 23 -3.91 20.50 21.08
CA HIS A 23 -4.20 19.36 20.20
C HIS A 23 -5.69 19.33 19.84
N GLY A 24 -6.02 19.92 18.69
CA GLY A 24 -7.39 20.05 18.17
C GLY A 24 -8.18 18.75 18.10
N ILE A 25 -7.52 17.60 17.99
CA ILE A 25 -8.15 16.27 17.93
C ILE A 25 -9.03 15.96 19.15
N PHE A 26 -8.73 16.55 20.32
CA PHE A 26 -9.52 16.38 21.54
C PHE A 26 -10.76 17.28 21.60
N HIS A 27 -10.96 18.20 20.65
CA HIS A 27 -12.26 18.83 20.44
C HIS A 27 -13.22 17.88 19.70
N THR A 28 -12.71 17.14 18.70
CA THR A 28 -13.48 16.12 17.97
C THR A 28 -13.77 14.89 18.83
N PHE A 29 -12.77 14.44 19.60
CA PHE A 29 -12.87 13.25 20.46
C PHE A 29 -12.63 13.61 21.94
N PRO A 30 -13.59 14.30 22.58
CA PRO A 30 -13.40 14.91 23.91
C PRO A 30 -13.24 13.93 25.07
N HIS A 31 -13.54 12.65 24.86
CA HIS A 31 -13.47 11.57 25.84
C HIS A 31 -12.13 10.84 25.81
N LEU A 32 -11.33 11.00 24.75
CA LEU A 32 -10.03 10.35 24.66
C LEU A 32 -9.02 11.00 25.62
N LYS A 33 -8.15 10.16 26.19
CA LYS A 33 -6.99 10.56 27.02
C LYS A 33 -5.68 10.55 26.22
N GLU A 34 -5.66 9.83 25.12
CA GLU A 34 -4.60 9.82 24.12
C GLU A 34 -5.24 9.60 22.75
N TYR A 35 -4.59 10.10 21.71
CA TYR A 35 -4.97 9.84 20.34
C TYR A 35 -3.85 9.05 19.65
N ARG A 36 -4.19 7.81 19.27
CA ARG A 36 -3.32 6.89 18.54
C ARG A 36 -3.48 7.17 17.05
N THR A 37 -2.50 7.86 16.46
CA THR A 37 -2.57 8.34 15.07
C THR A 37 -2.53 7.23 14.04
N LYS A 38 -2.04 6.04 14.46
CA LYS A 38 -1.66 4.90 13.64
C LYS A 38 -0.47 5.15 12.71
N ASP A 39 0.19 6.30 12.81
CA ASP A 39 1.40 6.57 12.02
C ASP A 39 2.61 5.89 12.68
N LEU A 40 3.34 5.09 11.89
CA LEU A 40 4.46 4.27 12.31
C LEU A 40 5.79 4.92 11.94
N PHE A 41 6.73 4.86 12.87
CA PHE A 41 8.06 5.43 12.75
C PHE A 41 9.15 4.47 13.21
N SER A 42 10.33 4.60 12.63
CA SER A 42 11.58 3.98 13.10
C SER A 42 12.56 5.06 13.57
N PRO A 43 13.38 4.81 14.60
CA PRO A 43 14.43 5.74 15.01
C PRO A 43 15.54 5.81 13.93
N HIS A 44 16.06 7.01 13.69
CA HIS A 44 17.13 7.21 12.71
C HIS A 44 18.46 6.63 13.23
N LEU A 45 19.06 5.69 12.48
CA LEU A 45 20.23 4.93 12.92
C LEU A 45 21.43 5.79 13.36
N ALA A 46 21.71 6.89 12.64
CA ALA A 46 22.88 7.74 12.91
C ALA A 46 22.57 9.03 13.70
N ARG A 47 21.29 9.36 13.95
CA ARG A 47 20.90 10.68 14.49
C ARG A 47 19.88 10.47 15.62
N PRO A 48 20.31 10.58 16.89
CA PRO A 48 19.41 10.47 18.03
C PRO A 48 18.22 11.45 17.92
N ASN A 49 17.07 11.04 18.45
CA ASN A 49 15.82 11.82 18.47
C ASN A 49 15.18 12.15 17.11
N LEU A 50 15.76 11.69 15.99
CA LEU A 50 15.12 11.77 14.69
C LEU A 50 14.36 10.49 14.39
N TRP A 51 13.19 10.66 13.79
CA TRP A 51 12.27 9.59 13.45
C TRP A 51 12.04 9.56 11.93
N LYS A 52 12.09 8.37 11.34
CA LYS A 52 11.76 8.13 9.94
C LYS A 52 10.35 7.57 9.89
N TYR A 53 9.50 8.19 9.07
CA TYR A 53 8.15 7.66 8.81
C TYR A 53 8.25 6.36 8.01
N GLU A 54 7.56 5.32 8.50
CA GLU A 54 7.56 3.98 7.90
C GLU A 54 6.19 3.61 7.30
N GLY A 55 5.10 4.31 7.64
CA GLY A 55 3.76 4.07 7.08
C GLY A 55 2.66 4.21 8.11
N ARG A 56 1.49 3.67 7.82
CA ARG A 56 0.38 3.57 8.79
C ARG A 56 0.13 2.13 9.21
N LEU A 57 -0.26 1.94 10.46
CA LEU A 57 -0.63 0.64 11.02
C LEU A 57 -1.84 0.05 10.29
N ASP A 58 -2.81 0.88 9.92
CA ASP A 58 -4.02 0.46 9.20
C ASP A 58 -3.84 0.29 7.68
N ASP A 59 -2.67 0.64 7.13
CA ASP A 59 -2.33 0.40 5.72
C ASP A 59 -1.62 -0.96 5.50
N THR A 60 -1.48 -1.79 6.54
CA THR A 60 -0.81 -3.10 6.43
C THR A 60 -1.71 -4.18 5.82
N ILE A 61 -1.13 -5.03 4.97
CA ILE A 61 -1.79 -6.23 4.44
C ILE A 61 -1.44 -7.39 5.33
N THR A 62 -2.45 -8.11 5.82
CA THR A 62 -2.25 -9.36 6.57
C THR A 62 -2.65 -10.53 5.69
N LEU A 63 -1.68 -11.36 5.28
CA LEU A 63 -1.93 -12.59 4.54
C LEU A 63 -2.62 -13.64 5.44
N ASN A 64 -3.18 -14.69 4.85
CA ASN A 64 -3.88 -15.75 5.58
C ASN A 64 -2.99 -16.51 6.58
N ASN A 65 -1.68 -16.52 6.36
CA ASN A 65 -0.67 -17.11 7.24
C ASN A 65 -0.25 -16.16 8.39
N GLY A 66 -0.90 -14.99 8.50
CA GLY A 66 -0.60 -13.98 9.52
C GLY A 66 0.55 -13.05 9.18
N GLN A 67 1.21 -13.22 8.02
CA GLN A 67 2.28 -12.34 7.59
C GLN A 67 1.76 -10.93 7.32
N LYS A 68 2.41 -9.93 7.93
CA LYS A 68 2.11 -8.51 7.71
C LYS A 68 3.07 -7.91 6.69
N ILE A 69 2.52 -7.21 5.70
CA ILE A 69 3.25 -6.56 4.60
C ILE A 69 2.90 -5.07 4.60
N ASN A 70 3.90 -4.23 4.33
CA ASN A 70 3.68 -2.80 4.10
C ASN A 70 3.58 -2.54 2.59
N PRO A 71 2.37 -2.41 2.03
CA PRO A 71 2.17 -2.26 0.60
C PRO A 71 2.66 -0.89 0.09
N VAL A 72 2.55 0.17 0.88
CA VAL A 72 2.81 1.55 0.45
C VAL A 72 4.25 1.73 -0.04
N SER A 73 5.22 1.11 0.64
CA SER A 73 6.62 1.16 0.24
C SER A 73 6.87 0.43 -1.08
N MET A 74 6.18 -0.68 -1.32
CA MET A 74 6.27 -1.45 -2.57
C MET A 74 5.62 -0.68 -3.73
N GLU A 75 4.43 -0.13 -3.50
CA GLU A 75 3.67 0.66 -4.47
C GLU A 75 4.47 1.86 -4.95
N LYS A 76 5.05 2.64 -4.03
CA LYS A 76 5.89 3.79 -4.38
C LYS A 76 7.10 3.43 -5.25
N VAL A 77 7.67 2.24 -5.06
CA VAL A 77 8.77 1.77 -5.92
C VAL A 77 8.23 1.45 -7.31
N VAL A 78 7.09 0.77 -7.42
CA VAL A 78 6.46 0.47 -8.71
C VAL A 78 6.02 1.74 -9.44
N GLU A 79 5.43 2.70 -8.72
CA GLU A 79 5.02 4.03 -9.22
C GLU A 79 6.19 4.90 -9.70
N SER A 80 7.44 4.55 -9.38
CA SER A 80 8.60 5.24 -9.96
C SER A 80 8.84 4.89 -11.43
N HIS A 81 8.13 3.89 -11.97
CA HIS A 81 8.24 3.49 -13.36
C HIS A 81 7.39 4.37 -14.28
N PRO A 82 7.91 4.88 -15.42
CA PRO A 82 7.20 5.84 -16.28
C PRO A 82 5.86 5.35 -16.85
N LEU A 83 5.67 4.04 -16.98
CA LEU A 83 4.43 3.43 -17.46
C LEU A 83 3.33 3.34 -16.40
N VAL A 84 3.65 3.60 -15.12
CA VAL A 84 2.73 3.42 -13.99
C VAL A 84 2.29 4.78 -13.47
N SER A 85 0.98 5.05 -13.51
CA SER A 85 0.36 6.19 -12.82
C SER A 85 0.21 5.90 -11.33
N ARG A 86 -0.36 4.73 -11.01
CA ARG A 86 -0.63 4.29 -9.63
C ARG A 86 -0.50 2.79 -9.50
N ALA A 87 -0.09 2.34 -8.32
CA ALA A 87 0.01 0.94 -7.98
C ALA A 87 -0.74 0.64 -6.68
N VAL A 88 -1.46 -0.48 -6.66
CA VAL A 88 -2.11 -0.99 -5.44
C VAL A 88 -1.74 -2.45 -5.26
N VAL A 89 -0.94 -2.74 -4.23
CA VAL A 89 -0.68 -4.09 -3.76
C VAL A 89 -1.91 -4.57 -3.00
N ILE A 90 -2.35 -5.78 -3.30
CA ILE A 90 -3.55 -6.41 -2.73
C ILE A 90 -3.18 -7.77 -2.14
N GLY A 91 -4.08 -8.37 -1.37
CA GLY A 91 -3.88 -9.71 -0.79
C GLY A 91 -4.25 -9.86 0.68
N ASN A 92 -5.02 -8.92 1.24
CA ASN A 92 -5.49 -9.07 2.60
C ASN A 92 -6.35 -10.34 2.75
N ARG A 93 -6.00 -11.18 3.72
CA ARG A 93 -6.58 -12.52 3.95
C ARG A 93 -6.43 -13.49 2.76
N ARG A 94 -5.51 -13.25 1.84
CA ARG A 94 -5.14 -14.17 0.75
C ARG A 94 -3.82 -14.87 1.06
N SER A 95 -3.50 -15.92 0.31
CA SER A 95 -2.26 -16.70 0.48
C SER A 95 -1.00 -15.96 0.00
N HIS A 96 -1.16 -15.04 -0.95
CA HIS A 96 -0.09 -14.27 -1.56
C HIS A 96 -0.56 -12.86 -1.85
N VAL A 97 0.39 -11.95 -2.09
CA VAL A 97 0.08 -10.63 -2.61
C VAL A 97 -0.04 -10.64 -4.13
N ALA A 98 -0.81 -9.69 -4.64
CA ALA A 98 -0.91 -9.37 -6.05
C ALA A 98 -0.78 -7.85 -6.24
N LEU A 99 -0.70 -7.40 -7.48
CA LEU A 99 -0.51 -6.00 -7.83
C LEU A 99 -1.56 -5.59 -8.85
N LEU A 100 -2.27 -4.49 -8.59
CA LEU A 100 -3.14 -3.83 -9.56
C LEU A 100 -2.47 -2.52 -10.00
N VAL A 101 -2.34 -2.32 -11.31
CA VAL A 101 -1.59 -1.20 -11.89
C VAL A 101 -2.49 -0.32 -12.75
N GLU A 102 -2.55 0.97 -12.43
CA GLU A 102 -3.09 2.02 -13.30
C GLU A 102 -1.98 2.55 -14.20
N LEU A 103 -2.23 2.55 -15.51
CA LEU A 103 -1.28 3.02 -16.51
C LEU A 103 -1.16 4.55 -16.52
N ALA A 104 0.03 5.04 -16.86
CA ALA A 104 0.25 6.45 -17.14
C ALA A 104 -0.53 6.91 -18.39
N VAL A 105 -1.04 8.14 -18.35
CA VAL A 105 -1.74 8.75 -19.49
C VAL A 105 -0.80 8.80 -20.70
N GLY A 106 -1.29 8.35 -21.85
CA GLY A 106 -0.52 8.33 -23.10
C GLY A 106 0.41 7.11 -23.26
N SER A 107 0.29 6.08 -22.42
CA SER A 107 0.93 4.80 -22.69
C SER A 107 0.32 4.13 -23.92
N ASP A 108 1.15 3.63 -24.84
CA ASP A 108 0.70 2.83 -25.99
C ASP A 108 0.12 1.46 -25.59
N PHE A 109 0.27 1.09 -24.31
CA PHE A 109 -0.29 -0.13 -23.76
C PHE A 109 -1.80 0.01 -23.57
N SER A 110 -2.55 -0.86 -24.23
CA SER A 110 -4.00 -0.94 -24.08
C SER A 110 -4.43 -2.28 -23.47
N PHE A 111 -5.58 -2.25 -22.83
CA PHE A 111 -6.28 -3.43 -22.31
C PHE A 111 -6.83 -4.36 -23.40
N ALA A 112 -6.78 -3.94 -24.67
CA ALA A 112 -7.50 -4.61 -25.75
C ALA A 112 -6.87 -5.93 -26.21
N SER A 113 -5.62 -6.25 -25.81
CA SER A 113 -4.99 -7.53 -26.17
C SER A 113 -4.18 -8.13 -25.02
N LYS A 114 -4.25 -9.46 -24.87
CA LYS A 114 -3.45 -10.21 -23.89
C LYS A 114 -1.93 -10.05 -24.11
N SER A 115 -1.49 -9.85 -25.34
CA SER A 115 -0.09 -9.59 -25.67
C SER A 115 0.39 -8.25 -25.09
N SER A 116 -0.41 -7.19 -25.22
CA SER A 116 -0.11 -5.87 -24.64
C SER A 116 0.06 -5.93 -23.11
N VAL A 117 -0.80 -6.70 -22.42
CA VAL A 117 -0.68 -6.91 -20.97
C VAL A 117 0.63 -7.65 -20.61
N ALA A 118 0.97 -8.71 -21.35
CA ALA A 118 2.20 -9.46 -21.11
C ALA A 118 3.46 -8.62 -21.34
N ASP A 119 3.48 -7.79 -22.38
CA ASP A 119 4.61 -6.91 -22.69
C ASP A 119 4.78 -5.79 -21.66
N LEU A 120 3.67 -5.23 -21.17
CA LEU A 120 3.70 -4.29 -20.05
C LEU A 120 4.23 -4.95 -18.77
N VAL A 121 3.74 -6.15 -18.43
CA VAL A 121 4.20 -6.90 -17.25
C VAL A 121 5.70 -7.13 -17.35
N ARG A 122 6.22 -7.53 -18.51
CA ARG A 122 7.67 -7.66 -18.74
C ARG A 122 8.41 -6.33 -18.55
N ALA A 123 7.85 -5.22 -19.05
CA ALA A 123 8.46 -3.90 -18.94
C ALA A 123 8.59 -3.44 -17.47
N ILE A 124 7.54 -3.64 -16.65
CA ILE A 124 7.55 -3.22 -15.25
C ILE A 124 8.16 -4.27 -14.30
N TRP A 125 8.36 -5.51 -14.75
CA TRP A 125 8.87 -6.59 -13.89
C TRP A 125 10.15 -6.25 -13.13
N PRO A 126 11.18 -5.62 -13.73
CA PRO A 126 12.40 -5.25 -13.00
C PRO A 126 12.15 -4.30 -11.82
N VAL A 127 11.18 -3.38 -11.95
CA VAL A 127 10.81 -2.48 -10.84
C VAL A 127 10.00 -3.21 -9.76
N VAL A 128 9.17 -4.17 -10.17
CA VAL A 128 8.41 -5.04 -9.25
C VAL A 128 9.37 -5.95 -8.46
N GLU A 129 10.41 -6.50 -9.09
CA GLU A 129 11.46 -7.25 -8.39
C GLU A 129 12.20 -6.41 -7.36
N LYS A 130 12.45 -5.13 -7.67
CA LYS A 130 13.03 -4.18 -6.72
C LYS A 130 12.07 -3.93 -5.55
N ALA A 131 10.77 -3.78 -5.80
CA ALA A 131 9.76 -3.63 -4.76
C ALA A 131 9.65 -4.89 -3.88
N ASN A 132 9.73 -6.08 -4.46
CA ASN A 132 9.70 -7.37 -3.76
C ASN A 132 10.84 -7.53 -2.74
N LYS A 133 11.98 -6.88 -2.93
CA LYS A 133 13.09 -6.85 -1.96
C LYS A 133 12.74 -6.10 -0.67
N LEU A 134 11.68 -5.28 -0.67
CA LEU A 134 11.19 -4.58 0.52
C LEU A 134 10.22 -5.44 1.35
N ALA A 135 9.68 -6.51 0.78
CA ALA A 135 8.75 -7.40 1.46
C ALA A 135 9.51 -8.52 2.21
N PRO A 136 9.19 -8.78 3.49
CA PRO A 136 9.70 -9.94 4.21
C PRO A 136 9.12 -11.26 3.62
N GLY A 137 9.84 -12.36 3.82
CA GLY A 137 9.71 -13.61 3.05
C GLY A 137 8.29 -14.13 2.78
N GLY A 138 7.97 -14.40 1.51
CA GLY A 138 6.64 -14.85 1.07
C GLY A 138 5.71 -13.72 0.62
N GLY A 139 5.98 -12.47 1.02
CA GLY A 139 5.22 -11.28 0.63
C GLY A 139 5.57 -10.71 -0.75
N GLN A 140 6.06 -11.54 -1.66
CA GLN A 140 6.52 -11.09 -2.98
C GLN A 140 5.40 -11.18 -4.02
N ILE A 141 5.29 -10.15 -4.85
CA ILE A 141 4.39 -10.12 -6.01
C ILE A 141 4.94 -11.08 -7.07
N GLY A 142 4.16 -12.08 -7.45
CA GLY A 142 4.48 -12.97 -8.57
C GLY A 142 4.20 -12.31 -9.92
N ILE A 143 4.97 -12.66 -10.96
CA ILE A 143 4.80 -12.08 -12.31
C ILE A 143 3.41 -12.33 -12.91
N MET A 144 2.81 -13.49 -12.60
CA MET A 144 1.45 -13.85 -13.01
C MET A 144 0.35 -13.21 -12.15
N ARG A 145 0.72 -12.45 -11.11
CA ARG A 145 -0.20 -11.82 -10.14
C ARG A 145 -0.27 -10.30 -10.33
N ILE A 146 -0.04 -9.84 -11.55
CA ILE A 146 -0.11 -8.44 -11.91
C ILE A 146 -1.33 -8.25 -12.82
N GLY A 147 -2.30 -7.50 -12.32
CA GLY A 147 -3.47 -7.05 -13.08
C GLY A 147 -3.37 -5.57 -13.41
N LEU A 148 -4.18 -5.16 -14.37
CA LEU A 148 -4.28 -3.77 -14.78
C LEU A 148 -5.61 -3.16 -14.36
N ALA A 149 -5.61 -1.85 -14.16
CA ALA A 149 -6.77 -1.05 -13.88
C ALA A 149 -7.41 -0.62 -15.21
N SER A 150 -8.71 -0.88 -15.41
CA SER A 150 -9.43 -0.41 -16.61
C SER A 150 -9.29 1.11 -16.78
N PRO A 151 -8.98 1.62 -17.98
CA PRO A 151 -8.90 3.05 -18.25
C PRO A 151 -10.24 3.78 -18.03
N ASP A 152 -11.36 3.07 -18.15
CA ASP A 152 -12.71 3.61 -17.95
C ASP A 152 -13.08 3.75 -16.47
N LYS A 153 -12.27 3.16 -15.57
CA LYS A 153 -12.55 3.07 -14.12
C LYS A 153 -11.33 3.52 -13.30
N PRO A 154 -10.69 4.67 -13.56
CA PRO A 154 -9.44 5.04 -12.88
C PRO A 154 -9.56 4.98 -11.35
N PHE A 155 -8.44 4.73 -10.67
CA PHE A 155 -8.38 4.61 -9.23
C PHE A 155 -8.94 5.87 -8.56
N ARG A 156 -9.86 5.67 -7.61
CA ARG A 156 -10.36 6.77 -6.79
C ARG A 156 -9.22 7.37 -5.98
N THR A 157 -9.17 8.69 -5.98
CA THR A 157 -8.19 9.47 -5.25
C THR A 157 -8.86 10.45 -4.31
N THR A 158 -8.15 10.82 -3.24
CA THR A 158 -8.54 11.96 -2.41
C THR A 158 -8.34 13.25 -3.20
N PRO A 159 -8.90 14.39 -2.76
CA PRO A 159 -8.59 15.70 -3.34
C PRO A 159 -7.08 16.05 -3.35
N LYS A 160 -6.26 15.36 -2.54
CA LYS A 160 -4.81 15.52 -2.49
C LYS A 160 -4.07 14.58 -3.46
N GLY A 161 -4.79 13.78 -4.24
CA GLY A 161 -4.25 12.85 -5.24
C GLY A 161 -3.83 11.48 -4.71
N SER A 162 -3.94 11.22 -3.41
CA SER A 162 -3.60 9.92 -2.81
C SER A 162 -4.67 8.87 -3.10
N THR A 163 -4.27 7.64 -3.40
CA THR A 163 -5.18 6.53 -3.71
C THR A 163 -6.08 6.19 -2.53
N GLN A 164 -7.40 6.14 -2.75
CA GLN A 164 -8.37 5.69 -1.76
C GLN A 164 -8.49 4.16 -1.79
N ARG A 165 -7.47 3.45 -1.25
CA ARG A 165 -7.33 1.99 -1.34
C ARG A 165 -8.65 1.24 -1.13
N ARG A 166 -9.39 1.53 -0.06
CA ARG A 166 -10.66 0.84 0.25
C ARG A 166 -11.66 0.93 -0.91
N MET A 167 -11.84 2.13 -1.47
CA MET A 167 -12.76 2.36 -2.59
C MET A 167 -12.25 1.69 -3.86
N VAL A 168 -10.93 1.72 -4.12
CA VAL A 168 -10.34 1.01 -5.27
C VAL A 168 -10.55 -0.51 -5.15
N LEU A 169 -10.37 -1.09 -3.97
CA LEU A 169 -10.61 -2.52 -3.75
C LEU A 169 -12.07 -2.90 -3.97
N GLU A 170 -13.01 -2.04 -3.58
CA GLU A 170 -14.44 -2.22 -3.82
C GLU A 170 -14.78 -2.09 -5.31
N ASP A 171 -14.26 -1.06 -5.99
CA ASP A 171 -14.53 -0.84 -7.42
C ASP A 171 -13.93 -1.94 -8.30
N TYR A 172 -12.83 -2.57 -7.88
CA TYR A 172 -12.07 -3.57 -8.65
C TYR A 172 -12.22 -5.01 -8.12
N GLU A 173 -13.24 -5.29 -7.31
CA GLU A 173 -13.44 -6.61 -6.70
C GLU A 173 -13.40 -7.75 -7.74
N GLU A 174 -14.09 -7.58 -8.87
CA GLU A 174 -14.13 -8.60 -9.94
C GLU A 174 -12.77 -8.85 -10.59
N GLU A 175 -12.00 -7.79 -10.90
CA GLU A 175 -10.67 -7.92 -11.48
C GLU A 175 -9.69 -8.55 -10.48
N ILE A 176 -9.82 -8.20 -9.21
CA ILE A 176 -9.05 -8.80 -8.12
C ILE A 176 -9.32 -10.30 -8.02
N GLU A 177 -10.59 -10.72 -8.03
CA GLU A 177 -10.92 -12.15 -8.02
C GLU A 177 -10.37 -12.87 -9.24
N LYS A 178 -10.42 -12.26 -10.44
CA LYS A 178 -9.82 -12.86 -11.66
C LYS A 178 -8.32 -13.09 -11.52
N ILE A 179 -7.59 -12.18 -10.85
CA ILE A 179 -6.15 -12.38 -10.57
C ILE A 179 -5.94 -13.63 -9.70
N TYR A 180 -6.78 -13.82 -8.66
CA TYR A 180 -6.66 -14.97 -7.75
C TYR A 180 -7.23 -16.28 -8.30
N GLN A 181 -8.17 -16.24 -9.25
CA GLN A 181 -8.74 -17.45 -9.87
C GLN A 181 -7.72 -18.22 -10.72
N HIS A 182 -6.64 -17.57 -11.18
CA HIS A 182 -5.56 -18.24 -11.91
C HIS A 182 -4.67 -19.13 -11.01
N ASP A 183 -4.98 -19.25 -9.72
CA ASP A 183 -4.31 -20.15 -8.76
C ASP A 183 -4.99 -21.52 -8.60
N ALA A 184 -6.14 -21.76 -9.24
CA ALA A 184 -6.83 -23.04 -9.14
C ALA A 184 -6.20 -24.09 -10.08
N PHE A 185 -5.07 -24.66 -9.67
CA PHE A 185 -4.53 -25.92 -10.20
C PHE A 185 -4.08 -26.82 -9.05
#